data_AF-A0A7X8M895-F1
#
_entry.id   AF-A0A7X8M895-F1
#
_cell.length_a   1.000
_cell.length_b   1.000
_cell.length_c   1.000
_cell.angle_alpha   90.00
_cell.angle_beta   90.00
_cell.angle_gamma   90.00
#
_symmetry.space_group_name_H-M   'P 1'
#
loop_
_entity.id
_entity.type
_entity.pdbx_description
1 polymer ?
#
loop_
_entity_poly.entity_id
_entity_poly.type
_entity_poly.pdbx_seq_one_letter_code
_entity_poly.pdbx_strand_id
1 'polypeptide(L)'
;MRRLLGLFLFSAALAFSGPSDDSILHNWLAYTDANNALYHELCREAFHDLDLRQERVRNIQDDAAWQAYCKEIRAKLNHAVGPLPTKTPLKPKVTGRLKQDGYTIEKILFQSQPDFYVTACLFLPEKKGKHPAVIYCSGHSNEGFRLPVYLLPILNLVKKGFVV
;
A
#
# COMPACT_ATOMS: atom_id res chain seq x y z
N MET A 1 -69.65 -27.72 54.69
CA MET A 1 -69.77 -26.78 53.57
C MET A 1 -68.64 -25.76 53.62
N ARG A 2 -68.03 -25.50 52.46
CA ARG A 2 -67.14 -24.37 52.10
C ARG A 2 -65.88 -24.11 52.95
N ARG A 3 -64.72 -24.32 52.33
CA ARG A 3 -63.55 -23.43 52.51
C ARG A 3 -62.99 -23.05 51.14
N LEU A 4 -62.98 -21.74 50.89
CA LEU A 4 -62.50 -21.06 49.69
C LEU A 4 -61.00 -21.30 49.48
N LEU A 5 -60.59 -21.54 48.23
CA LEU A 5 -59.20 -21.47 47.80
C LEU A 5 -58.97 -20.07 47.20
N GLY A 6 -58.20 -19.22 47.90
CA GLY A 6 -57.80 -17.90 47.42
C GLY A 6 -56.46 -17.99 46.68
N LEU A 7 -56.44 -17.56 45.42
CA LEU A 7 -55.25 -17.48 44.57
C LEU A 7 -54.55 -16.13 44.84
N PHE A 8 -53.34 -16.15 45.41
CA PHE A 8 -52.50 -14.95 45.52
C PHE A 8 -51.49 -14.92 44.37
N LEU A 9 -51.71 -14.01 43.41
CA LEU A 9 -50.73 -13.62 42.40
C LEU A 9 -49.82 -12.55 43.00
N PHE A 10 -48.56 -12.90 43.27
CA PHE A 10 -47.53 -11.95 43.67
C PHE A 10 -46.79 -11.49 42.40
N SER A 11 -47.09 -10.29 41.92
CA SER A 11 -46.33 -9.65 40.84
C SER A 11 -45.13 -8.93 41.44
N ALA A 12 -43.94 -9.51 41.30
CA ALA A 12 -42.69 -8.84 41.64
C ALA A 12 -42.20 -8.09 40.39
N ALA A 13 -42.49 -6.79 40.32
CA ALA A 13 -41.84 -5.90 39.38
C ALA A 13 -40.39 -5.67 39.84
N LEU A 14 -39.44 -6.41 39.27
CA LEU A 14 -38.03 -6.09 39.40
C LEU A 14 -37.75 -4.82 38.58
N ALA A 15 -37.69 -3.67 39.27
CA ALA A 15 -37.13 -2.45 38.70
C ALA A 15 -35.61 -2.64 38.57
N PHE A 16 -35.14 -2.85 37.34
CA PHE A 16 -33.72 -2.90 37.03
C PHE A 16 -33.21 -1.45 36.90
N SER A 17 -32.69 -0.88 37.98
CA SER A 17 -32.00 0.42 37.95
C SER A 17 -30.48 0.19 37.97
N GLY A 18 -29.91 -0.16 36.82
CA GLY A 18 -28.47 -0.01 36.61
C GLY A 18 -28.14 1.47 36.35
N PRO A 19 -26.97 1.98 36.76
CA PRO A 19 -26.56 3.34 36.42
C PRO A 19 -26.55 3.49 34.89
N SER A 20 -27.24 4.50 34.37
CA SER A 20 -27.14 4.88 32.96
C SER A 20 -25.74 5.46 32.74
N ASP A 21 -24.87 4.69 32.10
CA ASP A 21 -23.57 5.21 31.66
C ASP A 21 -23.79 6.07 30.41
N ASP A 22 -24.18 7.32 30.65
CA ASP A 22 -24.43 8.31 29.61
C ASP A 22 -23.14 8.75 28.92
N SER A 23 -21.96 8.24 29.34
CA SER A 23 -20.69 8.50 28.67
C SER A 23 -20.66 8.05 27.21
N ILE A 24 -21.45 7.02 26.88
CA ILE A 24 -21.65 6.55 25.50
C ILE A 24 -22.31 7.63 24.65
N LEU A 25 -23.17 8.47 25.25
CA LEU A 25 -23.82 9.59 24.57
C LEU A 25 -22.88 10.78 24.35
N HIS A 26 -21.75 10.90 25.05
CA HIS A 26 -20.81 12.00 24.81
C HIS A 26 -20.08 11.89 23.46
N ASN A 27 -19.93 10.66 22.95
CA ASN A 27 -19.28 10.37 21.67
C ASN A 27 -20.28 9.91 20.59
N TRP A 28 -21.59 10.13 20.76
CA TRP A 28 -22.60 9.68 19.80
C TRP A 28 -22.35 10.16 18.36
N LEU A 29 -21.79 11.38 18.22
CA LEU A 29 -21.35 11.95 16.95
C LEU A 29 -20.17 11.19 16.32
N ALA A 30 -19.34 10.50 17.09
CA ALA A 30 -18.31 9.62 16.55
C ALA A 30 -18.90 8.32 15.96
N TYR A 31 -20.15 7.99 16.31
CA TYR A 31 -20.88 6.82 15.80
C TYR A 31 -21.86 7.17 14.67
N THR A 32 -21.95 8.43 14.23
CA THR A 32 -22.81 8.82 13.09
C THR A 32 -22.34 8.22 11.76
N ASP A 33 -21.11 7.70 11.73
CA ASP A 33 -20.48 7.05 10.58
C ASP A 33 -19.99 5.63 10.92
N ALA A 34 -20.85 4.84 11.56
CA ALA A 34 -20.53 3.48 11.99
C ALA A 34 -20.02 2.57 10.85
N ASN A 35 -20.42 2.82 9.60
CA ASN A 35 -19.94 2.07 8.43
C ASN A 35 -18.42 2.23 8.23
N ASN A 36 -17.83 3.33 8.69
CA ASN A 36 -16.39 3.59 8.62
C ASN A 36 -15.65 3.27 9.93
N ALA A 37 -16.30 2.66 10.92
CA ALA A 37 -15.68 2.37 12.22
C ALA A 37 -14.37 1.56 12.09
N LEU A 38 -14.35 0.53 11.23
CA LEU A 38 -13.13 -0.24 10.95
C LEU A 38 -12.06 0.61 10.29
N TYR A 39 -12.43 1.45 9.33
CA TYR A 39 -11.49 2.34 8.65
C TYR A 39 -10.86 3.33 9.63
N HIS A 40 -11.66 3.93 10.50
CA HIS A 40 -11.18 4.84 11.54
C HIS A 40 -10.20 4.16 12.49
N GLU A 41 -10.50 2.93 12.90
CA GLU A 41 -9.62 2.19 13.80
C GLU A 41 -8.27 1.86 13.14
N LEU A 42 -8.29 1.38 11.90
CA LEU A 42 -7.08 1.13 11.13
C LEU A 42 -6.26 2.42 10.90
N CYS A 43 -6.94 3.53 10.62
CA CYS A 43 -6.30 4.83 10.48
C CYS A 43 -5.69 5.29 11.81
N ARG A 44 -6.39 5.10 12.93
CA ARG A 44 -5.90 5.46 14.27
C ARG A 44 -4.61 4.70 14.59
N GLU A 45 -4.59 3.39 14.36
CA GLU A 45 -3.40 2.57 14.53
C GLU A 45 -2.26 3.01 13.59
N ALA A 46 -2.56 3.20 12.30
CA ALA A 46 -1.57 3.61 11.33
C ALA A 46 -0.94 4.97 11.66
N PHE A 47 -1.75 5.96 12.06
CA PHE A 47 -1.24 7.27 12.44
C PHE A 47 -0.43 7.23 13.73
N HIS A 48 -0.84 6.43 14.72
CA HIS A 48 -0.05 6.21 15.92
C HIS A 48 1.34 5.65 15.60
N ASP A 49 1.43 4.63 14.74
CA ASP A 49 2.71 4.05 14.31
C ASP A 49 3.57 5.05 13.51
N LEU A 50 2.94 5.92 12.71
CA LEU A 50 3.64 6.98 11.98
C LEU A 50 4.22 8.03 12.93
N ASP A 51 3.51 8.40 13.99
CA ASP A 51 4.01 9.33 15.01
C ASP A 51 5.22 8.75 15.75
N LEU A 52 5.12 7.49 16.21
CA LEU A 52 6.24 6.77 16.84
C LEU A 52 7.45 6.67 15.92
N ARG A 53 7.23 6.38 14.64
CA ARG A 53 8.29 6.36 13.62
C ARG A 53 8.94 7.75 13.52
N GLN A 54 8.15 8.82 13.45
CA GLN A 54 8.66 10.18 13.29
C GLN A 54 9.49 10.60 14.50
N GLU A 55 9.04 10.35 15.72
CA GLU A 55 9.81 10.57 16.96
C GLU A 55 11.14 9.83 16.94
N ARG A 56 11.10 8.54 16.61
CA ARG A 56 12.30 7.72 16.54
C ARG A 56 13.31 8.28 15.53
N VAL A 57 12.88 8.61 14.31
CA VAL A 57 13.76 9.16 13.28
C VAL A 57 14.34 10.51 13.71
N ARG A 58 13.55 11.38 14.34
CA ARG A 58 14.01 12.68 14.86
C ARG A 58 15.13 12.56 15.89
N ASN A 59 15.16 11.48 16.67
CA ASN A 59 16.13 11.26 17.73
C ASN A 59 17.41 10.54 17.29
N ILE A 60 17.56 10.20 16.00
CA ILE A 60 18.80 9.63 15.47
C ILE A 60 19.81 10.78 15.25
N GLN A 61 20.96 10.72 15.94
CA GLN A 61 21.94 11.80 15.93
C GLN A 61 23.27 11.45 15.25
N ASP A 62 23.52 10.16 15.00
CA ASP A 62 24.78 9.69 14.42
C ASP A 62 24.58 8.61 13.35
N ASP A 63 25.64 8.42 12.56
CA ASP A 63 25.64 7.48 11.44
C ASP A 63 25.45 6.02 11.89
N ALA A 64 25.99 5.64 13.04
CA ALA A 64 25.90 4.26 13.52
C ALA A 64 24.45 3.91 13.90
N ALA A 65 23.77 4.81 14.60
CA ALA A 65 22.35 4.72 14.94
C ALA A 65 21.47 4.72 13.67
N TRP A 66 21.81 5.54 12.67
CA TRP A 66 21.10 5.53 11.38
C TRP A 66 21.24 4.19 10.64
N GLN A 67 22.45 3.62 10.59
CA GLN A 67 22.67 2.32 9.96
C GLN A 67 21.95 1.19 10.70
N ALA A 68 21.93 1.22 12.04
CA ALA A 68 21.17 0.27 12.85
C ALA A 68 19.66 0.36 12.57
N TYR A 69 19.11 1.58 12.49
CA TYR A 69 17.72 1.80 12.10
C TYR A 69 17.40 1.26 10.70
N CYS A 70 18.24 1.58 9.70
CA CYS A 70 18.09 1.05 8.35
C CYS A 70 18.10 -0.48 8.31
N LYS A 71 18.97 -1.13 9.10
CA LYS A 71 19.04 -2.59 9.20
C LYS A 71 17.75 -3.17 9.77
N GLU A 72 17.20 -2.57 10.83
CA GLU A 72 15.94 -3.00 11.41
C GLU A 72 14.77 -2.87 10.44
N ILE A 73 14.64 -1.71 9.77
CA ILE A 73 13.55 -1.49 8.80
C ILE A 73 13.62 -2.49 7.65
N ARG A 74 14.83 -2.79 7.14
CA ARG A 74 15.01 -3.84 6.13
C ARG A 74 14.58 -5.21 6.64
N ALA A 75 14.89 -5.55 7.89
CA ALA A 75 14.46 -6.81 8.49
C ALA A 75 12.93 -6.89 8.62
N LYS A 76 12.28 -5.82 9.08
CA LYS A 76 10.81 -5.71 9.17
C LYS A 76 10.16 -5.86 7.79
N LEU A 77 10.68 -5.16 6.78
CA LEU A 77 10.17 -5.25 5.41
C LEU A 77 10.31 -6.67 4.85
N ASN A 78 11.47 -7.31 5.02
CA ASN A 78 11.69 -8.68 4.57
C ASN A 78 10.78 -9.67 5.29
N HIS A 79 10.49 -9.45 6.57
CA HIS A 79 9.55 -10.29 7.31
C HIS A 79 8.11 -10.13 6.79
N ALA A 80 7.68 -8.89 6.55
CA ALA A 80 6.33 -8.59 6.09
C ALA A 80 6.06 -9.03 4.65
N VAL A 81 7.02 -8.82 3.74
CA VAL A 81 6.92 -9.21 2.33
C VAL A 81 7.14 -10.72 2.15
N GLY A 82 7.90 -11.34 3.05
CA GLY A 82 8.33 -12.73 2.93
C GLY A 82 9.57 -12.90 2.03
N PRO A 83 10.05 -14.14 1.86
CA PRO A 83 11.22 -14.43 1.04
C PRO A 83 10.93 -14.14 -0.44
N LEU A 84 11.90 -13.52 -1.12
CA LEU A 84 11.85 -13.39 -2.57
C LEU A 84 11.98 -14.77 -3.24
N PRO A 85 11.26 -15.03 -4.34
CA PRO A 85 11.38 -16.29 -5.07
C PRO A 85 12.80 -16.47 -5.64
N THR A 86 13.19 -17.73 -5.85
CA THR A 86 14.45 -18.06 -6.51
C THR A 86 14.54 -17.39 -7.88
N LYS A 87 15.67 -16.76 -8.19
CA LYS A 87 15.89 -16.10 -9.48
C LYS A 87 15.82 -17.13 -10.61
N THR A 88 15.00 -16.85 -11.62
CA THR A 88 14.89 -17.64 -12.84
C THR A 88 15.34 -16.86 -14.06
N PRO A 89 15.80 -17.51 -15.14
CA PRO A 89 16.14 -16.82 -16.39
C PRO A 89 14.94 -16.04 -16.95
N LEU A 90 15.13 -14.75 -17.25
CA LEU A 90 14.04 -13.86 -17.70
C LEU A 90 13.51 -14.21 -19.10
N LYS A 91 14.29 -14.89 -19.96
CA LYS A 91 13.94 -15.20 -21.36
C LYS A 91 13.30 -14.01 -22.12
N PRO A 92 13.90 -12.81 -22.11
CA PRO A 92 13.30 -11.64 -22.72
C PRO A 92 13.25 -11.77 -24.24
N LYS A 93 12.18 -11.28 -24.84
CA LYS A 93 11.98 -11.21 -26.29
C LYS A 93 11.51 -9.81 -26.67
N VAL A 94 12.15 -9.22 -27.68
CA VAL A 94 11.64 -8.01 -28.32
C VAL A 94 10.55 -8.42 -29.29
N THR A 95 9.32 -7.99 -29.03
CA THR A 95 8.13 -8.31 -29.84
C THR A 95 7.82 -7.24 -30.88
N GLY A 96 8.47 -6.08 -30.78
CA GLY A 96 8.34 -5.01 -31.76
C GLY A 96 9.25 -3.83 -31.43
N ARG A 97 9.55 -3.03 -32.44
CA ARG A 97 10.41 -1.85 -32.32
C ARG A 97 9.75 -0.66 -33.03
N LEU A 98 9.70 0.49 -32.38
CA LEU A 98 9.19 1.74 -32.92
C LEU A 98 10.32 2.76 -32.95
N LYS A 99 10.74 3.16 -34.15
CA LYS A 99 11.72 4.24 -34.32
C LYS A 99 10.98 5.58 -34.17
N GLN A 100 11.54 6.47 -33.37
CA GLN A 100 11.05 7.83 -33.16
C GLN A 100 12.21 8.81 -33.36
N ASP A 101 11.91 10.10 -33.42
CA ASP A 101 12.93 11.12 -33.53
C ASP A 101 13.78 11.20 -32.24
N GLY A 102 15.04 10.77 -32.33
CA GLY A 102 16.03 10.80 -31.25
C GLY A 102 15.99 9.61 -30.29
N TYR A 103 15.08 8.65 -30.45
CA TYR A 103 15.00 7.46 -29.60
C TYR A 103 14.28 6.27 -30.29
N THR A 104 14.31 5.11 -29.66
CA THR A 104 13.63 3.90 -30.12
C THR A 104 12.90 3.24 -28.97
N ILE A 105 11.68 2.77 -29.21
CA ILE A 105 10.90 2.03 -28.22
C ILE A 105 10.93 0.54 -28.60
N GLU A 106 11.35 -0.30 -27.68
CA GLU A 106 11.26 -1.76 -27.81
C GLU A 106 10.13 -2.29 -26.93
N LYS A 107 9.24 -3.09 -27.50
CA LYS A 107 8.24 -3.84 -26.75
C LYS A 107 8.89 -5.14 -26.28
N ILE A 108 8.92 -5.35 -24.97
CA ILE A 108 9.58 -6.50 -24.35
C ILE A 108 8.52 -7.41 -23.73
N LEU A 109 8.64 -8.70 -23.99
CA LEU A 109 7.94 -9.77 -23.29
C LEU A 109 8.99 -10.63 -22.57
N PHE A 110 8.84 -10.85 -21.26
CA PHE A 110 9.78 -11.67 -20.49
C PHE A 110 9.05 -12.49 -19.43
N GLN A 111 9.70 -13.52 -18.90
CA GLN A 111 9.20 -14.35 -17.81
C GLN A 111 9.68 -13.79 -16.46
N SER A 112 8.77 -13.31 -15.61
CA SER A 112 9.12 -12.90 -14.24
C SER A 112 9.27 -14.10 -13.29
N GLN A 113 8.54 -15.18 -13.61
CA GLN A 113 8.65 -16.53 -13.04
C GLN A 113 8.45 -17.54 -14.18
N PRO A 114 8.79 -18.83 -14.01
CA PRO A 114 8.55 -19.85 -15.02
C PRO A 114 7.10 -19.80 -15.52
N ASP A 115 6.95 -19.62 -16.83
CA ASP A 115 5.66 -19.54 -17.53
C ASP A 115 4.73 -18.39 -17.10
N PHE A 116 5.26 -17.41 -16.35
CA PHE A 116 4.56 -16.18 -15.98
C PHE A 116 5.13 -14.99 -16.77
N TYR A 117 4.37 -14.50 -17.73
CA TYR A 117 4.82 -13.48 -18.66
C TYR A 117 4.46 -12.06 -18.21
N VAL A 118 5.42 -11.16 -18.30
CA VAL A 118 5.28 -9.73 -18.04
C VAL A 118 5.68 -8.95 -19.31
N THR A 119 4.94 -7.88 -19.58
CA THR A 119 5.23 -6.96 -20.69
C THR A 119 5.88 -5.69 -20.17
N ALA A 120 6.79 -5.12 -20.95
CA ALA A 120 7.41 -3.83 -20.68
C ALA A 120 7.67 -3.08 -22.00
N CYS A 121 7.92 -1.78 -21.91
CA CYS A 121 8.46 -0.99 -23.01
C CYS A 121 9.81 -0.43 -22.56
N LEU A 122 10.82 -0.56 -23.41
CA LEU A 122 12.16 -0.05 -23.18
C LEU A 122 12.41 1.11 -24.15
N PHE A 123 12.68 2.29 -23.61
CA PHE A 123 12.98 3.50 -24.34
C PHE A 123 14.50 3.65 -24.41
N LEU A 124 15.03 3.57 -25.63
CA LEU A 124 16.45 3.59 -25.92
C LEU A 124 16.84 4.89 -26.60
N PRO A 125 17.79 5.66 -26.05
CA PRO A 125 18.31 6.84 -26.73
C PRO A 125 19.13 6.43 -27.97
N GLU A 126 19.16 7.27 -29.00
CA GLU A 126 19.90 6.97 -30.23
C GLU A 126 21.43 7.06 -30.08
N LYS A 127 21.89 7.89 -29.14
CA LYS A 127 23.33 8.10 -28.93
C LYS A 127 24.00 6.76 -28.60
N LYS A 128 25.13 6.47 -29.25
CA LYS A 128 25.90 5.26 -28.96
C LYS A 128 26.61 5.36 -27.60
N GLY A 129 26.82 4.23 -26.94
CA GLY A 129 27.57 4.14 -25.69
C GLY A 129 26.75 3.60 -24.52
N LYS A 130 27.33 3.66 -23.32
CA LYS A 130 26.65 3.31 -22.08
C LYS A 130 25.77 4.48 -21.63
N HIS A 131 24.57 4.17 -21.17
CA HIS A 131 23.59 5.15 -20.69
C HIS A 131 23.14 4.79 -19.28
N PRO A 132 22.85 5.80 -18.43
CA PRO A 132 22.13 5.55 -17.19
C PRO A 132 20.73 4.98 -17.48
N ALA A 133 20.26 4.08 -16.62
CA ALA A 133 18.95 3.44 -16.75
C ALA A 133 18.01 3.85 -15.60
N VAL A 134 16.75 4.11 -15.92
CA VAL A 134 15.69 4.44 -14.97
C VAL A 134 14.58 3.41 -15.10
N ILE A 135 14.29 2.66 -14.03
CA ILE A 135 13.10 1.81 -14.01
C ILE A 135 11.89 2.69 -13.68
N TYR A 136 11.00 2.86 -14.65
CA TYR A 136 9.80 3.67 -14.47
C TYR A 136 8.57 2.81 -14.14
N CYS A 137 7.97 3.05 -12.97
CA CYS A 137 6.73 2.41 -12.54
C CYS A 137 5.59 3.41 -12.63
N SER A 138 4.68 3.24 -13.60
CA SER A 138 3.46 4.06 -13.72
C SER A 138 2.44 3.70 -12.63
N GLY A 139 1.69 4.70 -12.17
CA GLY A 139 0.58 4.51 -11.24
C GLY A 139 -0.67 3.89 -11.89
N HIS A 140 -1.74 3.76 -11.11
CA HIS A 140 -3.00 3.16 -11.55
C HIS A 140 -3.67 4.05 -12.62
N SER A 141 -3.79 3.51 -13.82
CA SER A 141 -4.49 4.14 -14.95
C SER A 141 -4.91 3.07 -15.95
N ASN A 142 -5.99 3.32 -16.69
CA ASN A 142 -6.50 2.38 -17.68
C ASN A 142 -5.53 2.20 -18.85
N GLU A 143 -4.81 3.25 -19.22
CA GLU A 143 -3.87 3.28 -20.35
C GLU A 143 -2.41 2.98 -19.91
N GLY A 144 -2.18 2.81 -18.61
CA GLY A 144 -0.86 2.63 -18.02
C GLY A 144 0.05 3.83 -18.30
N PHE A 145 1.34 3.56 -18.55
CA PHE A 145 2.33 4.62 -18.82
C PHE A 145 2.01 5.50 -20.05
N ARG A 146 1.05 5.13 -20.89
CA ARG A 146 0.70 5.86 -22.12
C ARG A 146 -0.09 7.14 -21.85
N LEU A 147 -0.64 7.30 -20.64
CA LEU A 147 -1.21 8.59 -20.26
C LEU A 147 -0.14 9.69 -20.32
N PRO A 148 -0.47 10.90 -20.82
CA PRO A 148 0.51 11.97 -20.98
C PRO A 148 1.31 12.28 -19.71
N VAL A 149 0.69 12.22 -18.53
CA VAL A 149 1.35 12.47 -17.24
C VAL A 149 2.52 11.52 -16.95
N TYR A 150 2.46 10.27 -17.45
CA TYR A 150 3.52 9.29 -17.30
C TYR A 150 4.45 9.26 -18.51
N LEU A 151 3.90 9.41 -19.71
CA LEU A 151 4.67 9.34 -20.95
C LEU A 151 5.64 10.52 -21.09
N LEU A 152 5.23 11.74 -20.71
CA LEU A 152 6.07 12.94 -20.85
C LEU A 152 7.40 12.83 -20.07
N PRO A 153 7.43 12.43 -18.78
CA PRO A 153 8.68 12.15 -18.07
C PRO A 153 9.57 11.11 -18.77
N ILE A 154 9.00 9.99 -19.24
CA ILE A 154 9.73 8.94 -19.94
C ILE A 154 10.38 9.48 -21.21
N LEU A 155 9.62 10.24 -22.02
CA LEU A 155 10.12 10.84 -23.26
C LEU A 155 11.21 11.89 -22.99
N ASN A 156 11.08 12.68 -21.93
CA ASN A 156 12.10 13.66 -21.54
C ASN A 156 13.40 12.97 -21.10
N LEU A 157 13.30 11.89 -20.33
CA LEU A 157 14.44 11.10 -19.88
C LEU A 157 15.18 10.47 -21.06
N VAL A 158 14.46 9.79 -21.97
CA VAL A 158 15.12 9.15 -23.12
C VAL A 158 15.77 10.18 -24.06
N LYS A 159 15.13 11.33 -24.29
CA LYS A 159 15.73 12.42 -25.08
C LYS A 159 16.95 13.04 -24.41
N LYS A 160 17.09 12.93 -23.08
CA LYS A 160 18.28 13.33 -22.32
C LYS A 160 19.38 12.24 -22.29
N GLY A 161 19.16 11.10 -22.95
CA GLY A 161 20.14 10.03 -23.03
C GLY A 161 20.01 8.97 -21.94
N PHE A 162 18.89 8.91 -21.21
CA PHE A 162 18.60 7.80 -20.30
C PHE A 162 17.97 6.64 -21.05
N VAL A 163 18.27 5.41 -20.63
CA VAL A 163 17.42 4.27 -20.92
C VAL A 163 16.29 4.27 -19.90
N VAL A 164 15.05 4.11 -20.34
CA VAL A 164 13.87 4.11 -19.46
C VAL A 164 13.03 2.88 -19.68
#